data_AF-A0A1A0NT32-F1
#
_entry.id   AF-A0A1A0NT32-F1
#
_cell.length_a   1.000
_cell.length_b   1.000
_cell.length_c   1.000
_cell.angle_alpha   90.00
_cell.angle_beta   90.00
_cell.angle_gamma   90.00
#
_symmetry.space_group_name_H-M   'P 1'
#
loop_
_entity.id
_entity.type
_entity.pdbx_description
1 polymer ?
#
loop_
_entity_poly.entity_id
_entity_poly.type
_entity_poly.pdbx_seq_one_letter_code
_entity_poly.pdbx_strand_id
1 'polypeptide(L)' 'MIPGDGTFRVGIDLQPGTYTAIPRPGGYNCMWTRLNSLSGTSDAKITSGGGEGPQYVTIEPSDAAFHTEYCQT' A
#
# COMPACT_ATOMS: atom_id res chain seq x y z
N MET A 1 9.42 -5.89 0.50
CA MET A 1 9.01 -5.12 -0.69
C MET A 1 7.52 -5.32 -0.87
N ILE A 2 6.77 -4.26 -1.17
CA ILE A 2 5.34 -4.42 -1.52
C ILE A 2 5.19 -5.22 -2.82
N PRO A 3 4.09 -5.96 -3.02
CA PRO A 3 3.96 -6.94 -4.11
C PRO A 3 3.75 -6.35 -5.52
N GLY A 4 3.93 -5.03 -5.69
CA GLY A 4 3.54 -4.28 -6.88
C GLY A 4 2.22 -3.55 -6.71
N ASP A 5 1.57 -3.24 -7.84
CA ASP A 5 0.31 -2.50 -7.87
C ASP A 5 -0.91 -3.40 -7.68
N GLY A 6 -1.91 -2.89 -6.97
CA GLY A 6 -3.17 -3.58 -6.75
C GLY A 6 -3.75 -3.28 -5.38
N THR A 7 -4.84 -3.99 -5.08
CA THR A 7 -5.47 -3.98 -3.75
C THR A 7 -5.28 -5.35 -3.13
N PHE A 8 -4.64 -5.38 -1.96
CA PHE A 8 -4.31 -6.60 -1.23
C PHE A 8 -5.11 -6.64 0.08
N ARG A 9 -5.82 -7.73 0.34
CA ARG A 9 -6.52 -7.94 1.60
C ARG A 9 -5.50 -8.34 2.67
N VAL A 10 -5.45 -7.59 3.75
CA VAL A 10 -4.47 -7.84 4.82
C VAL A 10 -4.86 -9.12 5.57
N GLY A 11 -3.86 -9.97 5.84
CA GLY A 11 -4.03 -11.30 6.43
C GLY A 11 -4.41 -12.40 5.42
N ILE A 12 -4.80 -12.04 4.18
CA ILE A 12 -5.15 -13.01 3.13
C ILE A 12 -4.13 -12.94 1.99
N ASP A 13 -4.09 -11.82 1.28
CA ASP A 13 -3.20 -11.62 0.12
C ASP A 13 -1.84 -11.05 0.55
N LEU A 14 -1.82 -10.30 1.65
CA LEU A 14 -0.62 -9.66 2.19
C LEU A 14 -0.61 -9.74 3.72
N GLN A 15 0.45 -10.29 4.32
CA GLN A 15 0.52 -10.40 5.77
C GLN A 15 0.89 -9.06 6.43
N PRO A 16 0.44 -8.78 7.66
CA PRO A 16 0.87 -7.60 8.41
C PRO A 16 2.39 -7.56 8.57
N GLY A 17 2.95 -6.35 8.56
CA GLY A 17 4.39 -6.16 8.66
C GLY A 17 4.87 -4.88 8.01
N THR A 18 6.18 -4.67 8.04
CA THR A 18 6.81 -3.50 7.41
C THR A 18 7.32 -3.85 6.02
N TYR A 19 6.88 -3.08 5.03
CA TYR A 19 7.24 -3.23 3.64
C TYR A 19 7.93 -1.99 3.12
N THR A 20 8.87 -2.19 2.19
CA THR A 20 9.47 -1.12 1.41
C THR A 20 8.66 -0.90 0.15
N ALA A 21 8.26 0.34 -0.09
CA ALA A 21 7.53 0.81 -1.25
C ALA A 21 8.45 1.68 -2.10
N ILE A 22 8.73 1.25 -3.33
CA ILE A 22 9.73 1.86 -4.21
C ILE A 22 9.03 2.25 -5.53
N PRO A 23 9.21 3.48 -6.03
CA PRO A 23 8.71 3.88 -7.34
C PRO A 23 9.34 3.04 -8.45
N ARG A 24 8.56 2.77 -9.50
CA ARG A 24 9.11 2.12 -10.70
C ARG A 24 10.13 3.05 -11.39
N PRO A 25 11.23 2.51 -11.93
CA PRO A 25 12.18 3.30 -12.71
C PRO A 25 11.49 4.02 -13.89
N GLY A 26 11.66 5.33 -13.98
CA GLY A 26 11.04 6.16 -15.04
C GLY A 26 9.52 6.32 -14.91
N GLY A 27 8.91 5.88 -13.81
CA GLY A 27 7.48 5.99 -13.51
C GLY A 27 7.15 7.15 -12.56
N TYR A 28 5.87 7.24 -12.19
CA TYR A 28 5.40 8.15 -11.16
C TYR A 28 5.84 7.72 -9.76
N ASN A 29 5.65 8.62 -8.79
CA ASN A 29 5.83 8.31 -7.37
C ASN A 29 4.99 7.10 -6.99
N CYS A 30 5.60 6.13 -6.30
CA CYS A 30 4.88 5.00 -5.74
C CYS A 30 3.94 5.52 -4.66
N MET A 31 2.65 5.33 -4.90
CA MET A 31 1.58 5.73 -3.99
C MET A 31 1.07 4.49 -3.28
N TRP A 32 0.85 4.61 -1.98
CA TRP A 32 0.29 3.56 -1.17
C TRP A 32 -0.79 4.10 -0.24
N THR A 33 -1.77 3.26 0.06
CA THR A 33 -2.89 3.59 0.94
C THR A 33 -3.24 2.40 1.81
N ARG A 34 -3.30 2.63 3.13
CA ARG A 34 -3.84 1.68 4.11
C ARG A 34 -5.34 1.93 4.28
N LEU A 35 -6.13 0.87 4.21
CA LEU A 35 -7.58 0.92 4.24
C LEU A 35 -8.12 0.12 5.44
N ASN A 36 -9.11 0.68 6.14
CA ASN A 36 -9.85 0.01 7.22
C ASN A 36 -11.00 -0.87 6.70
N SER A 37 -11.35 -0.74 5.41
CA SER A 37 -12.42 -1.49 4.77
C SER A 37 -12.26 -1.48 3.24
N LEU A 38 -12.99 -2.38 2.57
CA LEU A 38 -13.07 -2.49 1.11
C LEU A 38 -14.35 -1.87 0.54
N SER A 39 -15.04 -1.03 1.33
CA SER A 39 -16.35 -0.45 0.95
C SER A 39 -16.29 0.47 -0.27
N GLY A 40 -15.09 0.92 -0.67
CA GLY A 40 -14.90 1.88 -1.75
C GLY A 40 -15.33 3.31 -1.38
N THR A 41 -15.61 3.57 -0.10
CA THR A 41 -15.93 4.92 0.39
C THR A 41 -14.65 5.67 0.72
N SER A 42 -14.68 7.00 0.64
CA SER A 42 -13.55 7.87 1.02
C SER A 42 -13.13 7.68 2.48
N ASP A 43 -14.07 7.31 3.36
CA ASP A 43 -13.83 7.03 4.78
C ASP A 43 -13.10 5.70 5.04
N ALA A 44 -12.90 4.89 4.01
CA ALA A 44 -12.17 3.64 4.14
C ALA A 44 -10.66 3.86 4.36
N LYS A 45 -10.14 5.06 4.07
CA LYS A 45 -8.71 5.37 4.16
C LYS A 45 -8.28 5.63 5.60
N ILE A 46 -7.32 4.83 6.07
CA ILE A 46 -6.61 5.06 7.34
C ILE A 46 -5.53 6.11 7.12
N THR A 47 -4.65 5.86 6.16
CA THR A 47 -3.52 6.74 5.81
C THR A 47 -3.05 6.44 4.40
N SER A 48 -2.40 7.40 3.77
CA SER A 48 -1.80 7.26 2.44
C SER A 48 -0.48 8.00 2.40
N GLY A 49 0.45 7.51 1.60
CA GLY A 49 1.72 8.17 1.35
C GLY A 49 2.26 7.85 -0.03
N GLY A 50 3.36 8.50 -0.38
CA GLY A 50 4.07 8.24 -1.61
C GLY A 50 5.18 9.26 -1.83
N GLY A 51 6.16 8.89 -2.67
CA GLY A 51 7.31 9.73 -2.95
C GLY A 51 8.24 9.16 -4.01
N GLU A 52 9.22 9.99 -4.40
CA GLU A 52 10.26 9.65 -5.38
C GLU A 52 11.32 8.70 -4.82
N GLY A 53 11.44 8.61 -3.49
CA GLY A 53 12.38 7.74 -2.79
C GLY A 53 11.71 6.55 -2.09
N PRO A 54 12.47 5.52 -1.70
CA PRO A 54 11.96 4.38 -0.95
C PRO A 54 11.20 4.82 0.30
N GLN A 55 9.96 4.35 0.43
CA GLN A 55 9.12 4.55 1.61
C GLN A 55 9.09 3.26 2.44
N TYR A 56 9.06 3.38 3.76
CA TYR A 56 8.81 2.26 4.64
C TYR A 56 7.38 2.38 5.18
N VAL A 57 6.56 1.38 4.92
CA VAL A 57 5.16 1.35 5.35
C VAL A 57 4.93 0.16 6.26
N THR A 58 4.40 0.43 7.46
CA THR A 58 3.93 -0.62 8.37
C THR A 58 2.44 -0.83 8.15
N ILE A 59 2.08 -2.05 7.76
CA ILE A 59 0.71 -2.53 7.57
C ILE A 59 0.33 -3.24 8.87
N GLU A 60 -0.71 -2.73 9.53
CA GLU A 60 -1.16 -3.25 10.81
C GLU A 60 -2.11 -4.44 10.60
N PRO A 61 -2.18 -5.39 11.56
CA PRO A 61 -3.15 -6.49 11.49
C PRO A 61 -4.61 -6.03 11.46
N SER A 62 -4.90 -4.81 11.91
CA SER A 62 -6.23 -4.20 11.89
C SER A 62 -6.59 -3.53 10.57
N ASP A 63 -5.64 -3.39 9.65
CA ASP A 63 -5.93 -2.93 8.30
C ASP A 63 -6.78 -3.99 7.60
N ALA A 64 -7.80 -3.57 6.86
CA ALA A 64 -8.58 -4.50 6.04
C ALA A 64 -7.92 -4.74 4.68
N ALA A 65 -7.33 -3.69 4.11
CA ALA A 65 -6.69 -3.76 2.81
C ALA A 65 -5.55 -2.76 2.68
N PHE A 66 -4.68 -3.06 1.73
CA PHE A 66 -3.56 -2.22 1.35
C PHE A 66 -3.58 -2.03 -0.16
N HIS A 67 -3.56 -0.79 -0.61
CA HIS A 67 -3.65 -0.44 -2.03
C HIS A 67 -2.40 0.29 -2.48
N THR A 68 -1.89 -0.04 -3.66
CA THR A 68 -0.66 0.52 -4.23
C THR A 68 -0.80 0.82 -5.71
N GLU A 69 -0.19 1.93 -6.13
CA GLU A 69 -0.13 2.39 -7.52
C GLU A 69 1.28 2.89 -7.85
N TYR A 70 1.75 2.60 -9.06
CA TYR A 70 3.07 2.99 -9.58
C TYR A 70 4.27 2.45 -8.77
N CYS A 71 4.04 1.40 -7.99
CA CYS A 71 5.03 0.75 -7.16
C CYS A 71 5.67 -0.44 -7.87
N GLN A 72 6.96 -0.65 -7.60
CA GLN A 72 7.68 -1.80 -8.10
C GLN A 72 7.29 -3.08 -7.34
N THR A 73 7.29 -4.21 -8.07
CA THR A 73 7.22 -5.58 -7.54
C THR A 73 8.58 -6.05 -7.03
#